data_AF-A0A5C6M118-F1
#
_entry.id   AF-A0A5C6M118-F1
#
_cell.length_a   1.000
_cell.length_b   1.000
_cell.length_c   1.000
_cell.angle_alpha   90.00
_cell.angle_beta   90.00
_cell.angle_gamma   90.00
#
_symmetry.space_group_name_H-M   'P 1'
#
loop_
_entity.id
_entity.type
_entity.pdbx_description
1 polymer ?
#
loop_
_entity_poly.entity_id
_entity_poly.type
_entity_poly.pdbx_seq_one_letter_code
_entity_poly.pdbx_strand_id
1 'polypeptide(L)' 'MRDELKLSAWLYFPPGAGPWPVLFEQRYADIRGEGTRKAAARLAAAGYVVAMVNYRGTSPSEGP' A
#
# COMPACT_ATOMS: atom_id res chain seq x y z
N MET A 1 -3.11 -11.63 8.95
CA MET A 1 -3.07 -12.76 8.00
C MET A 1 -3.91 -13.90 8.57
N ARG A 2 -4.13 -15.02 7.85
CA ARG A 2 -4.91 -16.17 8.37
C ARG A 2 -4.27 -16.77 9.64
N ASP A 3 -2.97 -16.62 9.78
CA ASP A 3 -2.13 -17.02 10.91
C ASP A 3 -1.82 -15.84 11.85
N GLU A 4 -2.73 -14.85 11.92
CA GLU A 4 -2.69 -13.69 12.82
C GLU A 4 -1.56 -12.68 12.60
N LEU A 5 -0.49 -13.03 11.87
CA LEU A 5 0.61 -12.09 11.59
C LEU A 5 0.13 -10.86 10.81
N LYS A 6 0.67 -9.69 11.17
CA LYS A 6 0.30 -8.41 10.60
C LYS A 6 1.27 -8.00 9.51
N LEU A 7 0.72 -7.62 8.35
CA LEU A 7 1.49 -6.95 7.32
C LEU A 7 1.35 -5.44 7.46
N SER A 8 2.41 -4.73 7.13
CA SER A 8 2.41 -3.27 7.06
C SER A 8 1.92 -2.79 5.70
N ALA A 9 1.04 -1.78 5.71
CA ALA A 9 0.42 -1.22 4.52
C ALA A 9 0.35 0.30 4.57
N TRP A 10 0.51 0.94 3.41
CA TRP A 10 0.28 2.36 3.19
C TRP A 10 -0.86 2.51 2.18
N LEU A 11 -1.89 3.25 2.59
CA LEU A 11 -3.08 3.47 1.81
C LEU A 11 -3.11 4.92 1.30
N TYR A 12 -3.35 5.08 0.01
CA TYR A 12 -3.55 6.37 -0.63
C TYR A 12 -4.98 6.43 -1.14
N PHE A 13 -5.71 7.45 -0.70
CA PHE A 13 -7.10 7.64 -1.06
C PHE A 13 -7.25 8.84 -2.01
N PRO A 14 -8.07 8.72 -3.07
CA PRO A 14 -8.57 9.89 -3.80
C PRO A 14 -9.45 10.76 -2.88
N PRO A 15 -9.63 12.04 -3.19
CA PRO A 15 -10.63 12.87 -2.50
C PRO A 15 -12.06 12.36 -2.78
N GLY A 16 -12.96 12.53 -1.80
CA GLY A 16 -14.38 12.16 -1.89
C GLY A 16 -14.76 11.04 -0.92
N ALA A 17 -15.96 10.47 -1.10
CA ALA A 17 -16.51 9.44 -0.22
C ALA A 17 -16.52 8.01 -0.81
N GLY A 18 -16.13 7.84 -2.07
CA GLY A 18 -16.11 6.55 -2.76
C GLY A 18 -17.49 6.06 -3.21
N PRO A 19 -17.62 4.78 -3.64
CA PRO A 19 -16.57 3.75 -3.71
C PRO A 19 -15.56 4.00 -4.84
N TRP A 20 -14.36 3.43 -4.71
CA TRP A 20 -13.29 3.57 -5.70
C TRP A 20 -12.74 2.21 -6.14
N PRO A 21 -12.24 2.10 -7.39
CA PRO A 21 -11.40 0.98 -7.76
C PRO A 21 -10.12 0.97 -6.91
N VAL A 22 -9.66 -0.23 -6.55
CA VAL A 22 -8.48 -0.41 -5.69
C VAL A 22 -7.35 -1.05 -6.50
N LEU A 23 -6.18 -0.43 -6.47
CA LEU A 23 -4.92 -1.00 -6.93
C LEU A 23 -4.15 -1.54 -5.72
N PHE A 24 -3.84 -2.83 -5.75
CA PHE A 24 -3.06 -3.50 -4.71
C PHE A 24 -1.68 -3.84 -5.25
N GLU A 25 -0.64 -3.41 -4.53
CA GLU A 25 0.74 -3.69 -4.90
C GLU A 25 1.54 -4.18 -3.69
N GLN A 26 2.17 -5.34 -3.84
CA GLN A 26 3.01 -5.93 -2.80
C GLN A 26 4.47 -6.04 -3.27
N ARG A 27 5.41 -5.56 -2.45
CA ARG A 27 6.84 -5.46 -2.82
C ARG A 27 7.79 -5.82 -1.68
N TYR A 28 9.01 -6.23 -2.07
CA TYR A 28 10.15 -6.51 -1.18
C TYR A 28 11.04 -5.27 -0.94
N ALA A 29 10.70 -4.12 -1.55
CA ALA A 29 11.45 -2.87 -1.46
C ALA A 29 10.75 -1.87 -0.55
N ASP A 30 11.49 -0.91 0.03
CA ASP A 30 10.92 0.10 0.93
C ASP A 30 9.83 0.93 0.25
N ILE A 31 8.57 0.63 0.59
CA ILE A 31 7.40 1.33 0.07
C ILE A 31 7.28 2.77 0.56
N ARG A 32 8.12 3.19 1.51
CA ARG A 32 8.22 4.59 1.97
C ARG A 32 9.19 5.44 1.15
N GLY A 33 9.88 4.85 0.16
CA GLY A 33 10.74 5.59 -0.76
C GLY A 33 9.97 6.74 -1.44
N GLU A 34 10.61 7.89 -1.61
CA GLU A 34 9.95 9.10 -2.16
C GLU A 34 9.30 8.86 -3.53
N GLY A 35 9.99 8.19 -4.45
CA GLY A 35 9.46 7.85 -5.77
C GLY A 35 8.19 6.99 -5.69
N THR A 36 8.21 5.96 -4.85
CA THR A 36 7.06 5.06 -4.60
C THR A 36 5.86 5.84 -4.08
N ARG A 37 6.07 6.71 -3.08
CA ARG A 37 5.00 7.52 -2.50
C ARG A 37 4.40 8.50 -3.52
N LYS A 38 5.24 9.14 -4.35
CA LYS A 38 4.77 10.04 -5.41
C LYS A 38 3.99 9.30 -6.50
N ALA A 39 4.42 8.09 -6.88
CA ALA A 39 3.71 7.27 -7.86
C ALA A 39 2.32 6.85 -7.33
N ALA A 40 2.25 6.35 -6.09
CA ALA A 40 0.99 5.98 -5.46
C ALA A 40 0.05 7.19 -5.31
N ALA A 41 0.57 8.36 -4.92
CA ALA A 41 -0.23 9.59 -4.82
C ALA A 41 -0.78 10.06 -6.18
N ARG A 42 -0.03 9.89 -7.28
CA ARG A 42 -0.51 10.22 -8.63
C ARG A 42 -1.67 9.32 -9.05
N LEU A 43 -1.57 8.01 -8.78
CA LEU A 43 -2.65 7.07 -9.05
C LEU A 43 -3.87 7.36 -8.17
N ALA A 44 -3.65 7.73 -6.92
CA ALA A 44 -4.74 8.17 -6.04
C ALA A 44 -5.41 9.45 -6.53
N ALA A 45 -4.66 10.44 -6.98
CA ALA A 45 -5.23 11.64 -7.60
C ALA A 45 -6.06 11.33 -8.86
N ALA A 46 -5.79 10.20 -9.54
CA ALA A 46 -6.55 9.74 -10.70
C ALA A 46 -7.83 8.93 -10.34
N GLY A 47 -8.19 8.82 -9.06
CA GLY A 47 -9.44 8.20 -8.62
C GLY A 47 -9.32 6.75 -8.14
N TYR A 48 -8.11 6.24 -7.91
CA TYR A 48 -7.87 4.89 -7.41
C TYR A 48 -7.49 4.89 -5.93
N VAL A 49 -8.00 3.97 -5.12
CA VAL A 49 -7.33 3.68 -3.86
C VAL A 49 -6.08 2.86 -4.17
N VAL A 50 -4.92 3.24 -3.61
CA VAL A 50 -3.69 2.46 -3.78
C VAL A 50 -3.28 1.88 -2.44
N ALA A 51 -3.19 0.55 -2.37
CA ALA A 51 -2.71 -0.19 -1.22
C ALA A 51 -1.33 -0.77 -1.48
N MET A 52 -0.32 -0.12 -0.90
CA MET A 52 1.07 -0.59 -0.93
C MET A 52 1.33 -1.46 0.28
N VAL A 53 1.74 -2.71 0.10
CA VAL A 53 1.94 -3.67 1.19
C VAL A 53 3.36 -4.25 1.15
N ASN A 54 4.02 -4.33 2.30
CA ASN A 54 5.29 -5.04 2.41
C ASN A 54 5.05 -6.55 2.54
N TYR A 55 5.90 -7.37 1.94
CA TYR A 55 5.87 -8.82 2.17
C TYR A 55 6.12 -9.15 3.64
N ARG A 56 5.69 -10.35 4.03
CA ARG A 56 5.99 -10.94 5.34
C ARG A 56 7.51 -10.90 5.59
N GLY A 57 7.90 -10.61 6.84
CA GLY A 57 9.31 -10.55 7.23
C GLY A 57 10.12 -9.41 6.62
N THR A 58 9.48 -8.51 5.86
CA THR A 58 10.14 -7.32 5.30
C THR A 58 9.63 -6.03 5.92
N SER A 59 10.55 -5.09 6.12
CA SER A 59 10.21 -3.75 6.62
C SER A 59 9.38 -3.88 7.93
N PRO A 60 8.31 -3.11 8.20
CA PRO A 60 7.50 -3.33 9.41
C PRO A 60 6.52 -4.52 9.39
N SER A 61 6.52 -5.39 8.38
CA SER A 61 5.65 -6.58 8.39
C SER A 61 6.22 -7.67 9.29
N GLU A 62 5.35 -8.31 10.07
CA GLU A 62 5.72 -9.39 11.00
C GLU A 62 6.07 -10.69 10.26
N GLY A 63 6.73 -11.61 10.98
CA GLY A 63 6.98 -13.00 10.55
C GLY A 63 8.34 -13.27 9.92
N PRO A 64 8.68 -14.56 9.72
CA PRO A 64 9.83 -14.99 8.94
C PRO A 64 9.57 -14.91 7.42
#